data_AF-A0A2U1T416-F1
#
_entry.id   AF-A0A2U1T416-F1
#
_cell.length_a   1.000
_cell.length_b   1.000
_cell.length_c   1.000
_cell.angle_alpha   90.00
_cell.angle_beta   90.00
_cell.angle_gamma   90.00
#
_symmetry.space_group_name_H-M   'P 1'
#
loop_
_entity.id
_entity.type
_entity.pdbx_description
1 polymer ?
#
loop_
_entity_poly.entity_id
_entity_poly.type
_entity_poly.pdbx_seq_one_letter_code
_entity_poly.pdbx_strand_id
1 'polypeptide(L)'
;MGVVKEQSLPGLLASMRISLHVLFAGLLLIGLATAATAGTAGVATWLLTPVLAAAYLAGTVFEHRMAGSHAYRRLQRLAPAWLGIVLAIWVALVFDAAQFIWLLFPLVFLILHVLPPVSGHLVVLAAWLVAVVLPPATGQWPVQVAAVLGPLIGTLAAVVGFRFYQLLRADAVEQRRIAETLRATRRELAVTENRAGRLAERERLAREIHDTLAQGLSSIVLLSRAAGRSLEAGQPDTARSQVAAIEDTAAENGADAGTGDRLGFLFRPLESGPGSVVSPRT
;
A
#
# COMPACT_ATOMS: atom_id res chain seq x y z
N MET A 1 12.95 -0.06 -27.47
CA MET A 1 13.45 -0.12 -26.08
C MET A 1 12.23 -0.32 -25.19
N GLY A 2 11.94 -1.58 -24.85
CA GLY A 2 10.69 -1.96 -24.18
C GLY A 2 10.64 -1.38 -22.79
N VAL A 3 9.56 -0.66 -22.47
CA VAL A 3 9.23 -0.25 -21.10
C VAL A 3 9.10 -1.52 -20.29
N VAL A 4 10.15 -1.86 -19.52
CA VAL A 4 10.05 -2.84 -18.45
C VAL A 4 9.03 -2.25 -17.49
N LYS A 5 7.79 -2.73 -17.58
CA LYS A 5 6.76 -2.44 -16.57
C LYS A 5 7.33 -2.97 -15.26
N GLU A 6 7.85 -2.08 -14.41
CA GLU A 6 8.12 -2.39 -13.02
C GLU A 6 6.80 -2.85 -12.41
N GLN A 7 6.61 -4.17 -12.37
CA GLN A 7 5.44 -4.74 -11.74
C GLN A 7 5.55 -4.39 -10.26
N SER A 8 4.62 -3.54 -9.80
CA SER A 8 4.52 -3.25 -8.37
C SER A 8 4.49 -4.57 -7.59
N LEU A 9 5.30 -4.71 -6.54
CA LEU A 9 5.37 -5.87 -5.66
C LEU A 9 3.98 -6.46 -5.26
N PRO A 10 2.92 -5.68 -5.00
CA PRO A 10 1.56 -6.23 -4.85
C PRO A 10 1.05 -7.02 -6.07
N GLY A 11 1.34 -6.54 -7.28
CA GLY A 11 1.02 -7.21 -8.54
C GLY A 11 1.81 -8.51 -8.73
N LEU A 12 3.08 -8.55 -8.31
CA LEU A 12 3.90 -9.77 -8.29
C LEU A 12 3.34 -10.81 -7.30
N LEU A 13 2.98 -10.41 -6.08
CA LEU A 13 2.40 -11.33 -5.09
C LEU A 13 1.02 -11.85 -5.51
N ALA A 14 0.21 -10.98 -6.13
CA ALA A 14 -1.09 -11.37 -6.70
C ALA A 14 -0.91 -12.31 -7.89
N SER A 15 0.05 -12.05 -8.79
CA SER A 15 0.33 -12.91 -9.94
C SER A 15 0.79 -14.30 -9.49
N MET A 16 1.67 -14.41 -8.49
CA MET A 16 2.10 -15.70 -7.95
C MET A 16 0.94 -16.52 -7.37
N ARG A 17 0.02 -15.89 -6.64
CA ARG A 17 -1.17 -16.58 -6.11
C ARG A 17 -2.09 -17.05 -7.24
N ILE A 18 -2.31 -16.20 -8.25
CA ILE A 18 -3.08 -16.58 -9.45
C ILE A 18 -2.40 -17.74 -10.17
N SER A 19 -1.08 -17.70 -10.33
CA SER A 19 -0.29 -18.78 -10.94
C SER A 19 -0.45 -20.09 -10.18
N LEU A 20 -0.50 -20.07 -8.84
CA LEU A 20 -0.74 -21.28 -8.05
C LEU A 20 -2.14 -21.86 -8.31
N HIS A 21 -3.19 -21.04 -8.36
CA HIS A 21 -4.55 -21.50 -8.67
C HIS A 21 -4.66 -22.05 -10.09
N VAL A 22 -4.05 -21.36 -11.06
CA VAL A 22 -4.00 -21.80 -12.46
C VAL A 22 -3.24 -23.12 -12.57
N LEU A 23 -2.11 -23.25 -11.87
CA LEU A 23 -1.33 -24.48 -11.85
C LEU A 23 -2.11 -25.63 -11.21
N PHE A 24 -2.76 -25.40 -10.08
CA PHE A 24 -3.60 -26.40 -9.42
C PHE A 24 -4.74 -26.87 -10.34
N ALA A 25 -5.49 -25.94 -10.93
CA ALA A 25 -6.57 -26.25 -11.85
C ALA A 25 -6.06 -26.99 -13.10
N GLY A 26 -4.93 -26.54 -13.67
CA GLY A 26 -4.29 -27.18 -14.81
C GLY A 26 -3.87 -28.62 -14.50
N LEU A 27 -3.17 -28.85 -13.39
CA LEU A 27 -2.74 -30.18 -12.99
C LEU A 27 -3.91 -31.10 -12.62
N LEU A 28 -4.97 -30.56 -12.02
CA LEU A 28 -6.19 -31.32 -11.73
C LEU A 28 -6.88 -31.79 -13.02
N LEU A 29 -7.03 -30.90 -14.00
CA LEU A 29 -7.64 -31.21 -15.29
C LEU A 29 -6.77 -32.17 -16.11
N ILE A 30 -5.46 -31.97 -16.12
CA ILE A 30 -4.51 -32.88 -16.78
C ILE A 30 -4.55 -34.25 -16.10
N GLY A 31 -4.57 -34.31 -14.76
CA GLY A 31 -4.70 -35.57 -14.01
C GLY A 31 -5.98 -36.33 -14.37
N LEU A 32 -7.12 -35.63 -14.40
CA LEU A 32 -8.39 -36.22 -14.81
C LEU A 32 -8.37 -36.71 -16.26
N ALA A 33 -7.88 -35.88 -17.18
CA ALA A 33 -7.81 -36.22 -18.60
C ALA A 33 -6.91 -37.43 -18.85
N THR A 34 -5.71 -37.45 -18.24
CA THR A 34 -4.76 -38.56 -18.38
C THR A 34 -5.27 -39.85 -17.74
N ALA A 35 -5.97 -39.78 -16.61
CA ALA A 35 -6.65 -40.93 -16.02
C ALA A 35 -7.78 -41.46 -16.91
N ALA A 36 -8.57 -40.57 -17.51
CA ALA A 36 -9.65 -40.94 -18.43
C ALA A 36 -9.10 -41.59 -19.70
N THR A 37 -8.04 -41.03 -20.32
CA THR A 37 -7.42 -41.60 -21.53
C THR A 37 -6.73 -42.92 -21.26
N ALA A 38 -6.18 -43.12 -20.05
CA ALA A 38 -5.55 -44.36 -19.65
C ALA A 38 -6.57 -45.44 -19.23
N GLY A 39 -7.87 -45.10 -19.16
CA GLY A 39 -8.91 -46.01 -18.66
C GLY A 39 -8.82 -46.32 -17.18
N THR A 40 -8.05 -45.54 -16.40
CA THR A 40 -7.88 -45.72 -14.95
C THR A 40 -8.84 -44.85 -14.13
N ALA A 41 -9.62 -43.96 -14.77
CA ALA A 41 -10.58 -43.11 -14.07
C ALA A 41 -11.82 -43.89 -13.64
N GLY A 42 -11.88 -44.28 -12.35
CA GLY A 42 -13.05 -44.86 -11.73
C GLY A 42 -14.17 -43.84 -11.49
N VAL A 43 -15.33 -44.32 -11.02
CA VAL A 43 -16.45 -43.46 -10.59
C VAL A 43 -16.01 -42.51 -9.48
N ALA A 44 -15.14 -42.99 -8.58
CA ALA A 44 -14.57 -42.18 -7.51
C ALA A 44 -13.77 -40.99 -8.07
N THR A 45 -12.91 -41.19 -9.09
CA THR A 45 -12.19 -40.10 -9.78
C THR A 45 -13.13 -39.01 -10.29
N TRP A 46 -14.21 -39.37 -10.98
CA TRP A 46 -15.16 -38.40 -11.53
C TRP A 46 -15.94 -37.62 -10.47
N LEU A 47 -16.20 -38.23 -9.31
CA LEU A 47 -16.88 -37.58 -8.19
C LEU A 47 -15.93 -36.74 -7.33
N LEU A 48 -14.75 -37.25 -7.01
CA LEU A 48 -13.81 -36.60 -6.09
C LEU A 48 -13.06 -35.43 -6.74
N THR A 49 -12.84 -35.45 -8.05
CA THR A 49 -12.17 -34.34 -8.76
C THR A 49 -12.91 -33.00 -8.60
N PRO A 50 -14.22 -32.87 -8.91
CA PRO A 50 -14.94 -31.62 -8.69
C PRO A 50 -15.09 -31.29 -7.19
N VAL A 51 -15.17 -32.28 -6.31
CA VAL A 51 -15.20 -32.05 -4.85
C VAL A 51 -13.89 -31.45 -4.37
N LEU A 52 -12.74 -31.94 -4.86
CA LEU A 52 -11.43 -31.36 -4.56
C LEU A 52 -11.32 -29.92 -5.06
N ALA A 53 -11.78 -29.65 -6.29
CA ALA A 53 -11.80 -28.30 -6.84
C ALA A 53 -12.65 -27.34 -5.98
N ALA A 54 -13.85 -27.77 -5.58
CA ALA A 54 -14.74 -27.01 -4.73
C ALA A 54 -14.17 -26.78 -3.33
N ALA A 55 -13.59 -27.82 -2.71
CA ALA A 55 -12.94 -27.72 -1.40
C ALA A 55 -11.76 -26.75 -1.44
N TYR A 56 -10.92 -26.82 -2.48
CA TYR A 56 -9.81 -25.89 -2.69
C TYR A 56 -10.29 -24.45 -2.87
N LEU A 57 -11.29 -24.22 -3.74
CA LEU A 57 -11.83 -22.88 -4.01
C LEU A 57 -12.56 -22.28 -2.79
N ALA A 58 -13.27 -23.11 -2.02
CA ALA A 58 -13.91 -22.65 -0.79
C ALA A 58 -12.86 -22.03 0.16
N GLY A 59 -11.76 -22.74 0.43
CA GLY A 59 -10.71 -22.22 1.30
C GLY A 59 -10.13 -20.88 0.85
N THR A 60 -9.90 -20.73 -0.46
CA THR A 60 -9.28 -19.51 -1.03
C THR A 60 -10.24 -18.32 -1.06
N VAL A 61 -11.51 -18.53 -1.38
CA VAL A 61 -12.53 -17.48 -1.39
C VAL A 61 -12.87 -17.03 0.03
N PHE A 62 -12.95 -17.95 0.99
CA PHE A 62 -13.21 -17.63 2.39
C PHE A 62 -12.05 -16.84 3.03
N GLU A 63 -10.79 -17.17 2.71
CA GLU A 63 -9.64 -16.40 3.17
C GLU A 63 -9.68 -14.95 2.65
N HIS A 64 -10.04 -14.74 1.38
CA HIS A 64 -10.05 -13.41 0.78
C HIS A 64 -11.21 -12.53 1.28
N ARG A 65 -12.40 -13.10 1.47
CA ARG A 65 -13.60 -12.35 1.89
C ARG A 65 -13.59 -11.95 3.36
N MET A 66 -12.92 -12.69 4.22
CA MET A 66 -13.00 -12.52 5.68
C MET A 66 -11.76 -11.88 6.30
N ALA A 67 -10.77 -11.50 5.50
CA ALA A 67 -9.57 -10.81 5.92
C ALA A 67 -9.92 -9.52 6.70
N GLY A 68 -9.70 -9.54 8.02
CA GLY A 68 -9.95 -8.39 8.91
C GLY A 68 -11.12 -8.55 9.90
N SER A 69 -11.91 -9.63 9.82
CA SER A 69 -13.05 -9.85 10.74
C SER A 69 -12.68 -10.73 11.96
N HIS A 70 -13.41 -10.64 13.08
CA HIS A 70 -13.24 -11.57 14.21
C HIS A 70 -13.47 -13.05 13.83
N ALA A 71 -14.27 -13.31 12.78
CA ALA A 71 -14.46 -14.63 12.20
C ALA A 71 -13.17 -15.22 11.60
N TYR A 72 -12.23 -14.36 11.16
CA TYR A 72 -10.93 -14.78 10.60
C TYR A 72 -10.12 -15.62 11.60
N ARG A 73 -10.11 -15.25 12.89
CA ARG A 73 -9.37 -16.01 13.93
C ARG A 73 -9.96 -17.39 14.19
N ARG A 74 -11.28 -17.54 14.13
CA ARG A 74 -11.95 -18.85 14.24
C ARG A 74 -11.64 -19.69 13.01
N LEU A 75 -11.64 -19.08 11.82
CA LEU A 75 -11.35 -19.75 10.57
C LEU A 75 -9.88 -20.23 10.49
N GLN A 76 -8.94 -19.46 11.03
CA GLN A 76 -7.54 -19.89 11.15
C GLN A 76 -7.38 -21.17 11.99
N ARG A 77 -8.22 -21.40 13.01
CA ARG A 77 -8.22 -22.65 13.78
C ARG A 77 -8.76 -23.83 12.99
N LEU A 78 -9.62 -23.58 12.00
CA LEU A 78 -10.20 -24.60 11.13
C LEU A 78 -9.35 -24.87 9.88
N ALA A 79 -8.38 -24.01 9.57
CA ALA A 79 -7.51 -24.15 8.41
C ALA A 79 -6.77 -25.50 8.35
N PRO A 80 -6.23 -26.05 9.45
CA PRO A 80 -5.63 -27.39 9.44
C PRO A 80 -6.64 -28.51 9.16
N ALA A 81 -7.87 -28.38 9.67
CA ALA A 81 -8.93 -29.36 9.41
C ALA A 81 -9.37 -29.34 7.94
N TRP A 82 -9.53 -28.14 7.37
CA TRP A 82 -9.78 -27.96 5.94
C TRP A 82 -8.64 -28.55 5.08
N LEU A 83 -7.39 -28.28 5.44
CA LEU A 83 -6.24 -28.88 4.76
C LEU A 83 -6.28 -30.41 4.85
N GLY A 84 -6.65 -30.97 6.01
CA GLY A 84 -6.85 -32.41 6.19
C GLY A 84 -7.89 -32.99 5.22
N ILE A 85 -9.00 -32.30 4.98
CA ILE A 85 -10.02 -32.71 4.01
C ILE A 85 -9.46 -32.68 2.59
N VAL A 86 -8.78 -31.60 2.21
CA VAL A 86 -8.14 -31.47 0.87
C VAL A 86 -7.14 -32.59 0.64
N LEU A 87 -6.28 -32.88 1.62
CA LEU A 87 -5.29 -33.95 1.53
C LEU A 87 -5.96 -35.33 1.51
N ALA A 88 -7.00 -35.57 2.31
CA ALA A 88 -7.72 -36.85 2.30
C ALA A 88 -8.36 -37.15 0.95
N ILE A 89 -8.99 -36.15 0.33
CA ILE A 89 -9.57 -36.28 -1.02
C ILE A 89 -8.46 -36.52 -2.05
N TRP A 90 -7.33 -35.83 -1.95
CA TRP A 90 -6.18 -36.05 -2.83
C TRP A 90 -5.61 -37.48 -2.68
N VAL A 91 -5.45 -37.98 -1.46
CA VAL A 91 -5.01 -39.38 -1.22
C VAL A 91 -5.98 -40.38 -1.84
N ALA A 92 -7.30 -40.14 -1.70
CA ALA A 92 -8.32 -40.98 -2.33
C ALA A 92 -8.26 -40.94 -3.86
N LEU A 93 -7.93 -39.79 -4.46
CA LEU A 93 -7.69 -39.68 -5.90
C LEU A 93 -6.42 -40.41 -6.34
N VAL A 94 -5.32 -40.32 -5.59
CA VAL A 94 -4.08 -41.06 -5.90
C VAL A 94 -4.28 -42.57 -5.78
N PHE A 95 -5.09 -43.00 -4.81
CA PHE A 95 -5.47 -44.40 -4.64
C PHE A 95 -6.19 -44.96 -5.89
N ASP A 96 -7.07 -44.16 -6.51
CA ASP A 96 -7.80 -44.54 -7.72
C ASP A 96 -6.91 -44.39 -8.98
N ALA A 97 -6.10 -43.33 -9.05
CA ALA A 97 -5.25 -43.02 -10.21
C ALA A 97 -3.97 -42.25 -9.84
N ALA A 98 -2.79 -42.83 -10.13
CA ALA A 98 -1.46 -42.26 -9.88
C ALA A 98 -1.23 -40.90 -10.54
N GLN A 99 -1.98 -40.57 -11.58
CA GLN A 99 -1.89 -39.32 -12.32
C GLN A 99 -2.13 -38.10 -11.41
N PHE A 100 -2.83 -38.26 -10.28
CA PHE A 100 -3.06 -37.18 -9.32
C PHE A 100 -1.86 -36.88 -8.41
N ILE A 101 -0.78 -37.67 -8.46
CA ILE A 101 0.47 -37.41 -7.72
C ILE A 101 1.05 -36.03 -8.07
N TRP A 102 0.88 -35.56 -9.31
CA TRP A 102 1.41 -34.27 -9.76
C TRP A 102 0.81 -33.07 -9.00
N LEU A 103 -0.39 -33.22 -8.42
CA LEU A 103 -0.98 -32.21 -7.53
C LEU A 103 -0.19 -31.99 -6.24
N LEU A 104 0.75 -32.88 -5.90
CA LEU A 104 1.63 -32.68 -4.75
C LEU A 104 2.38 -31.35 -4.85
N PHE A 105 2.76 -30.91 -6.06
CA PHE A 105 3.47 -29.64 -6.23
C PHE A 105 2.70 -28.44 -5.66
N PRO A 106 1.48 -28.10 -6.13
CA PRO A 106 0.71 -27.00 -5.55
C PRO A 106 0.25 -27.30 -4.12
N LEU A 107 0.06 -28.57 -3.74
CA LEU A 107 -0.29 -28.93 -2.36
C LEU A 107 0.85 -28.65 -1.37
N VAL A 108 2.12 -28.78 -1.76
CA VAL A 108 3.26 -28.41 -0.91
C VAL A 108 3.22 -26.93 -0.56
N PHE A 109 2.94 -26.05 -1.53
CA PHE A 109 2.73 -24.62 -1.25
C PHE A 109 1.59 -24.41 -0.26
N LEU A 110 0.48 -25.12 -0.44
CA LEU A 110 -0.69 -25.01 0.43
C LEU A 110 -0.38 -25.48 1.86
N ILE A 111 0.31 -26.62 2.00
CA ILE A 111 0.74 -27.20 3.28
C ILE A 111 1.63 -26.20 4.03
N LEU A 112 2.65 -25.66 3.37
CA LEU A 112 3.60 -24.73 3.98
C LEU A 112 2.99 -23.34 4.27
N HIS A 113 1.95 -22.95 3.54
CA HIS A 113 1.20 -21.72 3.79
C HIS A 113 0.28 -21.84 5.01
N VAL A 114 -0.38 -22.99 5.19
CA VAL A 114 -1.38 -23.20 6.24
C VAL A 114 -0.76 -23.63 7.57
N LEU A 115 0.26 -24.50 7.53
CA LEU A 115 0.83 -25.10 8.74
C LEU A 115 2.06 -24.34 9.25
N PRO A 116 2.29 -24.35 10.57
CA PRO A 116 3.56 -23.91 11.15
C PRO A 116 4.76 -24.64 10.53
N PRO A 117 5.97 -24.04 10.52
CA PRO A 117 7.12 -24.57 9.79
C PRO A 117 7.42 -26.04 10.11
N VAL A 118 7.50 -26.43 11.37
CA VAL A 118 7.85 -27.81 11.76
C VAL A 118 6.80 -28.82 11.27
N SER A 119 5.53 -28.61 11.61
CA SER A 119 4.42 -29.46 11.16
C SER A 119 4.27 -29.46 9.64
N GLY A 120 4.51 -28.33 8.98
CA GLY A 120 4.43 -28.20 7.53
C GLY A 120 5.43 -29.11 6.82
N HIS A 121 6.70 -29.11 7.23
CA HIS A 121 7.71 -29.99 6.63
C HIS A 121 7.43 -31.47 6.92
N LEU A 122 6.91 -31.81 8.10
CA LEU A 122 6.50 -33.18 8.43
C LEU A 122 5.34 -33.65 7.54
N VAL A 123 4.33 -32.80 7.32
CA VAL A 123 3.18 -33.12 6.45
C VAL A 123 3.59 -33.17 4.98
N VAL A 124 4.51 -32.31 4.53
CA VAL A 124 5.12 -32.41 3.19
C VAL A 124 5.81 -33.75 3.00
N LEU A 125 6.63 -34.17 3.98
CA LEU A 125 7.31 -35.46 3.92
C LEU A 125 6.31 -36.63 3.88
N ALA A 126 5.25 -36.58 4.70
CA ALA A 126 4.20 -37.59 4.70
C ALA A 126 3.45 -37.63 3.36
N ALA A 127 3.09 -36.48 2.80
CA ALA A 127 2.43 -36.40 1.50
C ALA A 127 3.32 -36.92 0.36
N TRP A 128 4.61 -36.60 0.39
CA TRP A 128 5.59 -37.15 -0.55
C TRP A 128 5.71 -38.68 -0.43
N LEU A 129 5.75 -39.21 0.80
CA LEU A 129 5.78 -40.65 1.04
C LEU A 129 4.52 -41.33 0.48
N VAL A 130 3.35 -40.74 0.69
CA VAL A 130 2.09 -41.23 0.11
C VAL A 130 2.16 -41.23 -1.42
N ALA A 131 2.65 -40.16 -2.03
CA ALA A 131 2.79 -40.08 -3.49
C ALA A 131 3.71 -41.17 -4.07
N VAL A 132 4.76 -41.57 -3.35
CA VAL A 132 5.72 -42.57 -3.82
C VAL A 132 5.27 -44.01 -3.50
N VAL A 133 4.68 -44.23 -2.33
CA VAL A 133 4.38 -45.58 -1.81
C VAL A 133 2.99 -46.06 -2.18
N LEU A 134 1.99 -45.16 -2.23
CA LEU A 134 0.60 -45.55 -2.42
C LEU A 134 0.35 -46.21 -3.79
N PRO A 135 0.80 -45.65 -4.93
CA PRO A 135 0.56 -46.25 -6.24
C PRO A 135 1.08 -47.69 -6.41
N PRO A 136 2.35 -48.02 -6.06
CA PRO A 136 2.80 -49.42 -6.13
C PRO A 136 2.06 -50.33 -5.15
N ALA A 137 1.72 -49.82 -3.95
CA ALA A 137 0.98 -50.59 -2.95
C ALA A 137 -0.45 -50.93 -3.41
N THR A 138 -1.06 -50.11 -4.27
CA THR A 138 -2.38 -50.35 -4.87
C THR A 138 -2.31 -51.08 -6.21
N GLY A 139 -1.15 -51.60 -6.60
CA GLY A 139 -1.00 -52.38 -7.83
C GLY A 139 -0.91 -51.55 -9.11
N GLN A 140 -0.70 -50.23 -9.02
CA GLN A 140 -0.58 -49.34 -10.19
C GLN A 140 0.83 -49.42 -10.80
N TRP A 141 1.15 -50.57 -11.38
CA TRP A 141 2.42 -50.88 -12.05
C TRP A 141 2.38 -50.62 -13.56
N PRO A 142 3.54 -50.36 -14.20
CA PRO A 142 4.86 -50.21 -13.62
C PRO A 142 5.12 -48.82 -13.02
N VAL A 143 5.84 -48.75 -11.90
CA VAL A 143 6.33 -47.48 -11.36
C VAL A 143 7.44 -46.95 -12.27
N GLN A 144 7.08 -45.97 -13.09
CA GLN A 144 8.05 -45.25 -13.90
C GLN A 144 8.99 -44.45 -12.98
N VAL A 145 10.27 -44.32 -13.35
CA VAL A 145 11.24 -43.48 -12.63
C VAL A 145 10.70 -42.05 -12.41
N ALA A 146 9.92 -41.55 -13.37
CA ALA A 146 9.23 -40.26 -13.28
C ALA A 146 8.21 -40.16 -12.13
N ALA A 147 7.60 -41.26 -11.69
CA ALA A 147 6.64 -41.28 -10.58
C ALA A 147 7.32 -41.09 -9.21
N VAL A 148 8.63 -41.34 -9.11
CA VAL A 148 9.42 -41.11 -7.90
C VAL A 148 10.18 -39.78 -7.99
N LEU A 149 10.86 -39.53 -9.12
CA LEU A 149 11.64 -38.31 -9.31
C LEU A 149 10.76 -37.07 -9.47
N GLY A 150 9.60 -37.18 -10.12
CA GLY A 150 8.67 -36.07 -10.34
C GLY A 150 8.20 -35.43 -9.04
N PRO A 151 7.64 -36.20 -8.09
CA PRO A 151 7.27 -35.71 -6.76
C PRO A 151 8.43 -35.12 -5.98
N LEU A 152 9.62 -35.74 -6.06
CA LEU A 152 10.80 -35.26 -5.35
C LEU A 152 11.25 -33.89 -5.85
N ILE A 153 11.45 -33.77 -7.18
CA ILE A 153 11.87 -32.51 -7.82
C ILE A 153 10.79 -31.45 -7.61
N GLY A 154 9.51 -31.81 -7.79
CA GLY A 154 8.40 -30.90 -7.58
C GLY A 154 8.33 -30.40 -6.14
N THR A 155 8.49 -31.28 -5.15
CA THR A 155 8.49 -30.90 -3.73
C THR A 155 9.66 -29.97 -3.41
N LEU A 156 10.87 -30.27 -3.89
CA LEU A 156 12.04 -29.42 -3.66
C LEU A 156 11.85 -28.04 -4.30
N ALA A 157 11.42 -28.00 -5.56
CA ALA A 157 11.15 -26.75 -6.27
C ALA A 157 10.04 -25.94 -5.58
N ALA A 158 9.01 -26.61 -5.05
CA ALA A 158 7.93 -25.96 -4.31
C ALA A 158 8.41 -25.36 -2.97
N VAL A 159 9.23 -26.09 -2.21
CA VAL A 159 9.84 -25.59 -0.97
C VAL A 159 10.71 -24.37 -1.26
N VAL A 160 11.58 -24.44 -2.27
CA VAL A 160 12.45 -23.32 -2.67
C VAL A 160 11.62 -22.12 -3.14
N GLY A 161 10.64 -22.35 -4.01
CA GLY A 161 9.74 -21.31 -4.49
C GLY A 161 8.95 -20.64 -3.37
N PHE A 162 8.49 -21.42 -2.39
CA PHE A 162 7.82 -20.89 -1.20
C PHE A 162 8.75 -20.04 -0.33
N ARG A 163 10.00 -20.47 -0.14
CA ARG A 163 11.00 -19.67 0.60
C ARG A 163 11.30 -18.35 -0.13
N PHE A 164 11.48 -18.40 -1.44
CA PHE A 164 11.68 -17.20 -2.25
C PHE A 164 10.48 -16.25 -2.16
N TYR A 165 9.26 -16.79 -2.22
CA TYR A 165 8.03 -16.02 -2.01
C TYR A 165 8.02 -15.30 -0.66
N GLN A 166 8.38 -15.99 0.42
CA GLN A 166 8.40 -15.41 1.77
C GLN A 166 9.43 -14.28 1.89
N LEU A 167 10.63 -14.45 1.31
CA LEU A 167 11.66 -13.42 1.28
C LEU A 167 11.17 -12.18 0.52
N LEU A 168 10.63 -12.37 -0.68
CA LEU A 168 10.15 -11.28 -1.52
C LEU A 168 8.98 -10.52 -0.86
N ARG A 169 8.13 -11.24 -0.12
CA ARG A 169 7.02 -10.65 0.64
C ARG A 169 7.51 -9.81 1.82
N ALA A 170 8.56 -10.26 2.52
CA ALA A 170 9.16 -9.53 3.63
C ALA A 170 9.77 -8.20 3.14
N ASP A 171 10.57 -8.26 2.08
CA ASP A 171 11.18 -7.08 1.46
C ASP A 171 10.13 -6.06 1.00
N ALA A 172 9.01 -6.54 0.44
CA ALA A 172 7.94 -5.69 -0.02
C ALA A 172 7.23 -4.91 1.09
N VAL A 173 7.07 -5.53 2.27
CA VAL A 173 6.48 -4.86 3.43
C VAL A 173 7.41 -3.77 3.94
N GLU A 174 8.71 -4.04 3.99
CA GLU A 174 9.69 -3.07 4.48
C GLU A 174 9.82 -1.87 3.52
N GLN A 175 9.88 -2.11 2.21
CA GLN A 175 9.89 -1.06 1.20
C GLN A 175 8.65 -0.15 1.30
N ARG A 176 7.47 -0.72 1.56
CA ARG A 176 6.25 0.06 1.78
C ARG A 176 6.35 0.93 3.03
N ARG A 177 6.84 0.37 4.14
CA ARG A 177 7.01 1.09 5.40
C ARG A 177 7.98 2.27 5.25
N ILE A 178 9.10 2.06 4.56
CA ILE A 178 10.08 3.10 4.24
C ILE A 178 9.44 4.19 3.38
N ALA A 179 8.71 3.82 2.33
CA ALA A 179 8.05 4.77 1.45
C ALA A 179 6.95 5.59 2.18
N GLU A 180 6.20 4.97 3.08
CA GLU A 180 5.22 5.66 3.94
C GLU A 180 5.90 6.64 4.89
N THR A 181 6.99 6.22 5.53
CA THR A 181 7.79 7.07 6.42
C THR A 181 8.35 8.28 5.67
N LEU A 182 8.95 8.06 4.50
CA LEU A 182 9.50 9.15 3.67
C LEU A 182 8.41 10.14 3.23
N ARG A 183 7.22 9.64 2.86
CA ARG A 183 6.08 10.51 2.53
C ARG A 183 5.63 11.32 3.73
N ALA A 184 5.60 10.75 4.93
CA ALA A 184 5.25 11.46 6.15
C ALA A 184 6.27 12.57 6.46
N THR A 185 7.57 12.26 6.45
CA THR A 185 8.64 13.23 6.70
C THR A 185 8.65 14.37 5.67
N ARG A 186 8.43 14.08 4.38
CA ARG A 186 8.33 15.13 3.35
C ARG A 186 7.15 16.07 3.57
N ARG A 187 6.00 15.56 4.05
CA ARG A 187 4.86 16.41 4.41
C ARG A 187 5.19 17.32 5.59
N GLU A 188 5.86 16.79 6.61
CA GLU A 188 6.28 17.56 7.77
C GLU A 188 7.29 18.66 7.39
N LEU A 189 8.26 18.33 6.54
CA LEU A 189 9.21 19.31 6.01
C LEU A 189 8.50 20.42 5.22
N ALA A 190 7.58 20.06 4.31
CA ALA A 190 6.81 21.03 3.54
C ALA A 190 5.97 21.97 4.43
N VAL A 191 5.38 21.46 5.52
CA VAL A 191 4.67 22.29 6.50
C VAL A 191 5.62 23.26 7.20
N THR A 192 6.82 22.79 7.54
CA THR A 192 7.83 23.59 8.24
C THR A 192 8.41 24.68 7.34
N GLU A 193 8.77 24.35 6.09
CA GLU A 193 9.23 25.31 5.09
C GLU A 193 8.18 26.36 4.76
N ASN A 194 6.91 25.97 4.62
CA ASN A 194 5.82 26.93 4.41
C ASN A 194 5.66 27.90 5.59
N ARG A 195 5.82 27.41 6.84
CA ARG A 195 5.79 28.28 8.02
C ARG A 195 6.98 29.23 8.05
N ALA A 196 8.18 28.72 7.78
CA ALA A 196 9.40 29.54 7.72
C ALA A 196 9.31 30.60 6.61
N GLY A 197 8.83 30.22 5.42
CA GLY A 197 8.60 31.13 4.30
C GLY A 197 7.59 32.23 4.63
N ARG A 198 6.47 31.89 5.29
CA ARG A 198 5.48 32.89 5.75
C ARG A 198 6.05 33.86 6.79
N LEU A 199 6.92 33.39 7.68
CA LEU A 199 7.57 34.23 8.68
C LEU A 199 8.60 35.17 8.02
N ALA A 200 9.43 34.66 7.12
CA ALA A 200 10.39 35.45 6.37
C ALA A 200 9.70 36.55 5.55
N GLU A 201 8.58 36.21 4.90
CA GLU A 201 7.81 37.18 4.12
C GLU A 201 7.16 38.24 5.02
N ARG A 202 6.66 37.87 6.20
CA ARG A 202 6.13 38.84 7.16
C ARG A 202 7.21 39.81 7.64
N GLU A 203 8.42 39.34 7.89
CA GLU A 203 9.54 40.18 8.30
C GLU A 203 10.00 41.10 7.16
N ARG A 204 10.03 40.59 5.92
CA ARG A 204 10.31 41.40 4.72
C ARG A 204 9.29 42.53 4.57
N LEU A 205 8.00 42.19 4.64
CA LEU A 205 6.90 43.15 4.57
C LEU A 205 6.94 44.17 5.72
N ALA A 206 7.27 43.74 6.94
CA ALA A 206 7.40 44.64 8.08
C ALA A 206 8.52 45.67 7.87
N ARG A 207 9.66 45.27 7.31
CA ARG A 207 10.77 46.19 6.96
C ARG A 207 10.38 47.14 5.84
N GLU A 208 9.79 46.63 4.76
CA GLU A 208 9.35 47.45 3.63
C GLU A 208 8.31 48.50 4.07
N ILE A 209 7.31 48.11 4.87
CA ILE A 209 6.33 49.04 5.44
C ILE A 209 7.02 50.05 6.38
N HIS A 210 7.96 49.62 7.22
CA HIS A 210 8.66 50.52 8.13
C HIS A 210 9.49 51.57 7.39
N ASP A 211 10.19 51.17 6.33
CA ASP A 211 11.00 52.07 5.51
C ASP A 211 10.10 53.11 4.79
N THR A 212 8.98 52.66 4.19
CA THR A 212 8.01 53.58 3.57
C THR A 212 7.40 54.55 4.58
N LEU A 213 7.01 54.07 5.77
CA LEU A 213 6.47 54.93 6.83
C LEU A 213 7.50 55.93 7.35
N ALA A 214 8.75 55.51 7.57
CA ALA A 214 9.83 56.39 8.01
C ALA A 214 10.14 57.48 6.97
N GLN A 215 10.12 57.12 5.69
CA GLN A 215 10.32 58.05 4.58
C GLN A 215 9.16 59.07 4.50
N GLY A 216 7.92 58.61 4.53
CA GLY A 216 6.74 59.48 4.48
C GLY A 216 6.70 60.48 5.64
N LEU A 217 6.98 60.03 6.86
CA LEU A 217 7.02 60.88 8.04
C LEU A 217 8.14 61.92 7.97
N SER A 218 9.31 61.53 7.47
CA SER A 218 10.45 62.45 7.30
C SER A 218 10.12 63.57 6.30
N SER A 219 9.43 63.25 5.20
CA SER A 219 8.95 64.24 4.23
C SER A 219 8.00 65.26 4.86
N ILE A 220 7.01 64.77 5.62
CA ILE A 220 6.05 65.61 6.36
C ILE A 220 6.76 66.55 7.34
N VAL A 221 7.73 66.05 8.11
CA VAL A 221 8.49 66.87 9.07
C VAL A 221 9.32 67.95 8.37
N LEU A 222 9.96 67.63 7.24
CA LEU A 222 10.75 68.60 6.47
C LEU A 222 9.88 69.70 5.86
N LEU A 223 8.74 69.33 5.26
CA LEU A 223 7.77 70.27 4.70
C LEU A 223 7.15 71.15 5.81
N SER A 224 6.85 70.58 6.98
CA SER A 224 6.35 71.32 8.15
C SER A 224 7.36 72.36 8.64
N ARG A 225 8.65 71.98 8.74
CA ARG A 225 9.71 72.94 9.08
C ARG A 225 9.90 74.02 8.03
N ALA A 226 9.75 73.69 6.75
CA ALA A 226 9.79 74.69 5.68
C ALA A 226 8.65 75.71 5.85
N ALA A 227 7.43 75.23 6.15
CA ALA A 227 6.25 76.10 6.29
C ALA A 227 6.42 77.08 7.46
N GLY A 228 6.96 76.60 8.59
CA GLY A 228 7.31 77.45 9.73
C GLY A 228 8.30 78.57 9.36
N ARG A 229 9.37 78.25 8.63
CA ARG A 229 10.36 79.25 8.17
C ARG A 229 9.78 80.28 7.20
N SER A 230 8.88 79.86 6.30
CA SER A 230 8.23 80.79 5.36
C SER A 230 7.28 81.75 6.07
N LEU A 231 6.62 81.32 7.16
CA LEU A 231 5.82 82.21 8.02
C LEU A 231 6.69 83.25 8.73
N GLU A 232 7.80 82.83 9.34
CA GLU A 232 8.76 83.73 10.00
C GLU A 232 9.36 84.77 9.03
N ALA A 233 9.55 84.40 7.77
CA ALA A 233 10.06 85.28 6.72
C ALA A 233 8.98 86.18 6.08
N GLY A 234 7.74 86.16 6.56
CA GLY A 234 6.64 86.99 6.06
C GLY A 234 6.09 86.57 4.69
N GLN A 235 6.18 85.28 4.33
CA GLN A 235 5.74 84.72 3.04
C GLN A 235 4.54 83.76 3.22
N PRO A 236 3.33 84.27 3.49
CA PRO A 236 2.18 83.45 3.87
C PRO A 236 1.68 82.54 2.74
N ASP A 237 1.77 82.96 1.48
CA ASP A 237 1.30 82.15 0.35
C ASP A 237 2.21 80.92 0.10
N THR A 238 3.53 81.08 0.28
CA THR A 238 4.49 79.97 0.24
C THR A 238 4.31 78.99 1.40
N ALA A 239 3.97 79.49 2.59
CA ALA A 239 3.64 78.63 3.71
C ALA A 239 2.35 77.82 3.46
N ARG A 240 1.33 78.44 2.84
CA ARG A 240 0.06 77.76 2.51
C ARG A 240 0.25 76.63 1.49
N SER A 241 1.11 76.81 0.48
CA SER A 241 1.41 75.76 -0.49
C SER A 241 2.20 74.59 0.12
N GLN A 242 3.11 74.86 1.06
CA GLN A 242 3.84 73.81 1.78
C GLN A 242 2.95 73.03 2.74
N VAL A 243 1.94 73.66 3.35
CA VAL A 243 0.92 72.96 4.13
C VAL A 243 0.06 72.06 3.24
N ALA A 244 -0.38 72.55 2.07
CA ALA A 244 -1.10 71.71 1.10
C ALA A 244 -0.24 70.49 0.67
N ALA A 245 1.06 70.68 0.44
CA ALA A 245 1.97 69.58 0.12
C ALA A 245 2.14 68.56 1.27
N ILE A 246 2.04 68.98 2.53
CA ILE A 246 2.00 68.07 3.70
C ILE A 246 0.71 67.25 3.68
N GLU A 247 -0.42 67.89 3.43
CA GLU A 247 -1.73 67.23 3.36
C GLU A 247 -1.76 66.19 2.23
N ASP A 248 -1.26 66.54 1.04
CA ASP A 248 -1.12 65.60 -0.09
C ASP A 248 -0.19 64.43 0.26
N THR A 249 0.99 64.70 0.82
CA THR A 249 1.95 63.66 1.23
C THR A 249 1.37 62.75 2.32
N ALA A 250 0.60 63.30 3.26
CA ALA A 250 -0.05 62.52 4.31
C ALA A 250 -1.21 61.67 3.76
N ALA A 251 -1.97 62.20 2.80
CA ALA A 251 -3.03 61.48 2.11
C ALA A 251 -2.49 60.32 1.26
N GLU A 252 -1.40 60.53 0.52
CA GLU A 252 -0.72 59.48 -0.26
C GLU A 252 -0.16 58.37 0.64
N ASN A 253 0.59 58.72 1.69
CA ASN A 253 1.11 57.72 2.64
C ASN A 253 -0.02 56.96 3.37
N GLY A 254 -1.13 57.63 3.68
CA GLY A 254 -2.32 57.01 4.29
C GLY A 254 -3.10 56.09 3.34
N ALA A 255 -3.10 56.40 2.04
CA ALA A 255 -3.71 55.59 0.99
C ALA A 255 -2.89 54.33 0.69
N ASP A 256 -1.55 54.45 0.62
CA ASP A 256 -0.64 53.31 0.41
C ASP A 256 -0.58 52.35 1.63
N ALA A 257 -0.73 52.87 2.85
CA ALA A 257 -0.79 52.08 4.07
C ALA A 257 -2.12 51.31 4.27
N GLY A 258 -3.22 51.70 3.59
CA GLY A 258 -4.49 50.97 3.52
C GLY A 258 -5.27 50.88 4.84
N THR A 259 -6.01 51.94 5.21
CA THR A 259 -6.76 52.07 6.48
C THR A 259 -8.06 51.23 6.58
N GLY A 260 -8.33 50.26 5.70
CA GLY A 260 -9.56 49.45 5.80
C GLY A 260 -9.38 47.98 5.52
N ASP A 261 -8.75 47.65 4.40
CA ASP A 261 -8.88 46.29 3.83
C ASP A 261 -7.70 45.36 4.19
N ARG A 262 -6.52 45.92 4.48
CA ARG A 262 -5.29 45.15 4.78
C ARG A 262 -5.13 44.76 6.26
N LEU A 263 -5.68 45.56 7.18
CA LEU A 263 -5.68 45.24 8.62
C LEU A 263 -6.61 44.05 8.96
N GLY A 264 -7.69 43.88 8.21
CA GLY A 264 -8.58 42.71 8.33
C GLY A 264 -7.89 41.37 8.02
N PHE A 265 -6.82 41.38 7.21
CA PHE A 265 -6.02 40.20 6.91
C PHE A 265 -5.00 39.85 8.01
N LEU A 266 -4.50 40.85 8.75
CA LEU A 266 -3.50 40.68 9.80
C LEU A 266 -4.09 40.20 11.15
N PHE A 267 -5.38 40.47 11.42
CA PHE A 267 -6.06 40.11 12.66
C PHE A 267 -7.09 38.97 12.53
N ARG A 268 -7.19 38.31 11.36
CA ARG A 268 -8.09 37.16 11.21
C ARG A 268 -7.63 36.01 12.10
N PRO A 269 -8.44 35.55 13.07
CA PRO A 269 -8.05 34.43 13.93
C PRO A 269 -7.80 33.17 13.09
N LEU A 270 -6.81 32.38 13.50
CA LEU A 270 -6.52 31.06 12.96
C LEU A 270 -7.65 30.09 13.35
N GLU A 271 -8.81 30.17 12.69
CA GLU A 271 -9.77 29.08 12.78
C GLU A 271 -9.22 27.88 11.99
N SER A 272 -8.97 26.84 12.78
CA SER A 272 -8.70 25.45 12.44
C SER A 272 -9.06 25.03 11.01
N GLY A 273 -8.06 24.48 10.31
CA GLY A 273 -8.29 23.71 9.10
C GLY A 273 -9.32 22.57 9.31
N PRO A 274 -9.89 22.03 8.23
CA PRO A 274 -11.06 21.16 8.28
C PRO A 274 -10.82 19.94 9.18
N GLY A 275 -11.41 20.00 10.37
CA GLY A 275 -11.47 18.90 11.30
C GLY A 275 -12.32 17.79 10.69
N SER A 276 -11.71 16.61 10.58
CA SER A 276 -12.36 15.35 10.29
C SER A 276 -13.60 15.17 11.17
N VAL A 277 -14.75 15.01 10.53
CA VAL A 277 -15.99 14.53 11.15
C VAL A 277 -15.75 13.10 11.66
N VAL A 278 -15.49 12.97 12.96
CA VAL A 278 -15.59 11.71 13.69
C VAL A 278 -17.00 11.66 14.25
N SER A 279 -17.82 10.77 13.70
CA SER A 279 -19.18 10.48 14.16
C SER A 279 -19.12 9.49 15.33
N PRO A 280 -19.82 9.71 16.47
CA PRO A 280 -19.98 8.69 17.47
C PRO A 280 -21.16 7.77 17.08
N ARG A 281 -20.87 6.47 16.97
CA ARG A 281 -21.90 5.42 16.91
C ARG A 281 -22.55 5.28 18.29
N THR A 282 -23.87 5.46 18.33
CA THR A 282 -24.77 4.69 19.19
C THR A 282 -25.28 3.49 18.41
#